data_AF-A0A964F6C3-F1
#
_entry.id   AF-A0A964F6C3-F1
#
_cell.length_a   1.000
_cell.length_b   1.000
_cell.length_c   1.000
_cell.angle_alpha   90.00
_cell.angle_beta   90.00
_cell.angle_gamma   90.00
#
_symmetry.space_group_name_H-M   'P 1'
#
loop_
_entity.id
_entity.type
_entity.pdbx_description
1 polymer ?
#
loop_
_entity_poly.entity_id
_entity_poly.type
_entity_poly.pdbx_seq_one_letter_code
_entity_poly.pdbx_strand_id
1 'polypeptide(L)'
;MKVSQAFDGFESALKSMRAAEIAALGAQGSDGRDAASELASALDNVRAAAVRLWSLPATGPSDLVLKARALRWHFPDGVEISNGVTLGTASGLEQDASLGAIAIHYIFRDLLALSE
;
A
#
# COMPACT_ATOMS: atom_id res chain seq x y z
N MET A 1 5.44 -16.50 0.60
CA MET A 1 4.83 -15.64 1.65
C MET A 1 3.34 -15.53 1.35
N LYS A 2 2.47 -15.72 2.34
CA LYS A 2 1.01 -15.64 2.15
C LYS A 2 0.52 -14.18 2.18
N VAL A 3 -0.59 -13.89 1.50
CA VAL A 3 -1.22 -12.55 1.52
C VAL A 3 -1.57 -12.12 2.95
N SER A 4 -2.09 -13.02 3.78
CA SER A 4 -2.37 -12.74 5.20
C SER A 4 -1.12 -12.30 5.98
N GLN A 5 0.01 -13.00 5.81
CA GLN A 5 1.28 -12.62 6.46
C GLN A 5 1.81 -11.28 5.96
N ALA A 6 1.66 -11.00 4.67
CA ALA A 6 2.03 -9.70 4.11
C ALA A 6 1.12 -8.58 4.61
N PHE A 7 -0.17 -8.89 4.83
CA PHE A 7 -1.13 -7.97 5.41
C PHE A 7 -0.79 -7.66 6.87
N ASP A 8 -0.40 -8.65 7.68
CA ASP A 8 0.08 -8.43 9.05
C ASP A 8 1.32 -7.51 9.08
N GLY A 9 2.24 -7.72 8.13
CA GLY A 9 3.42 -6.86 7.95
C GLY A 9 3.05 -5.43 7.58
N PHE A 10 2.07 -5.25 6.69
CA PHE A 10 1.52 -3.95 6.34
C PHE A 10 0.86 -3.29 7.56
N GLU A 11 0.00 -3.98 8.32
CA GLU A 11 -0.63 -3.44 9.53
C GLU A 11 0.40 -3.04 10.60
N SER A 12 1.49 -3.79 10.73
CA SER A 12 2.60 -3.42 11.62
C SER A 12 3.30 -2.14 11.18
N ALA A 13 3.56 -1.99 9.88
CA ALA A 13 4.11 -0.76 9.31
C ALA A 13 3.17 0.44 9.55
N LEU A 14 1.86 0.25 9.38
CA LEU A 14 0.86 1.28 9.66
C LEU A 14 0.90 1.76 11.11
N LYS A 15 0.96 0.82 12.06
CA LYS A 15 1.04 1.15 13.48
C LYS A 15 2.30 1.94 13.80
N SER A 16 3.42 1.53 13.21
CA SER A 16 4.72 2.21 13.38
C SER A 16 4.69 3.63 12.81
N MET A 17 4.08 3.81 11.62
CA MET A 17 3.91 5.13 11.01
C MET A 17 3.01 6.04 11.85
N ARG A 18 1.89 5.53 12.40
CA ARG A 18 1.04 6.31 13.30
C ARG A 18 1.76 6.73 14.57
N ALA A 19 2.61 5.86 15.14
CA ALA A 19 3.45 6.21 16.28
C ALA A 19 4.46 7.32 15.93
N ALA A 20 5.12 7.22 14.78
CA ALA A 20 6.06 8.23 14.29
C ALA A 20 5.36 9.57 13.99
N GLU A 21 4.15 9.54 13.44
CA GLU A 21 3.33 10.73 13.18
C GLU A 21 2.98 11.46 14.48
N ILE A 22 2.54 10.72 15.50
CA ILE A 22 2.26 11.27 16.83
C ILE A 22 3.52 11.90 17.44
N ALA A 23 4.67 11.21 17.34
CA ALA A 23 5.94 11.72 17.84
C ALA A 23 6.37 13.01 17.12
N ALA A 24 6.24 13.05 15.79
CA ALA A 24 6.57 14.22 14.98
C ALA A 24 5.67 15.43 15.30
N LEU A 25 4.37 15.21 15.54
CA LEU A 25 3.45 16.26 15.96
C LEU A 25 3.75 16.81 17.36
N GLY A 26 4.31 15.98 18.24
CA GLY A 26 4.66 16.34 19.62
C GLY A 26 6.05 16.95 19.78
N ALA A 27 6.92 16.86 18.77
CA ALA A 27 8.32 17.27 18.88
C ALA A 27 8.49 18.80 18.84
N GLN A 28 9.41 19.33 19.66
CA GLN A 28 9.83 20.74 19.65
C GLN A 28 11.35 20.86 19.54
N GLY A 29 11.83 21.96 18.94
CA GLY A 29 13.27 22.25 18.87
C GLY A 29 14.07 21.27 18.01
N SER A 30 15.22 20.80 18.51
CA SER A 30 16.12 19.87 17.80
C SER A 30 15.47 18.53 17.49
N ASP A 31 14.61 18.05 18.38
CA ASP A 31 13.97 16.73 18.30
C ASP A 31 12.97 16.64 17.13
N GLY A 32 12.51 17.79 16.62
CA GLY A 32 11.62 17.88 15.47
C GLY A 32 12.25 17.42 14.15
N ARG A 33 13.57 17.56 13.99
CA ARG A 33 14.26 17.07 12.78
C ARG A 33 14.37 15.55 12.75
N ASP A 34 14.67 14.95 13.90
CA ASP A 34 14.80 13.50 14.01
C ASP A 34 13.42 12.83 13.88
N ALA A 35 12.39 13.37 14.55
CA ALA A 35 11.03 12.86 14.43
C ALA A 35 10.45 12.99 13.01
N ALA A 36 10.79 14.07 12.29
CA ALA A 36 10.41 14.21 10.87
C ALA A 36 11.10 13.17 9.97
N SER A 37 12.38 12.88 10.23
CA SER A 37 13.13 11.85 9.51
C SER A 37 12.57 10.45 9.78
N GLU A 38 12.22 10.16 11.04
CA GLU A 38 11.59 8.89 11.41
C GLU A 38 10.21 8.72 10.75
N LEU A 39 9.40 9.78 10.71
CA LEU A 39 8.12 9.77 10.01
C LEU A 39 8.30 9.51 8.51
N ALA A 40 9.27 10.15 7.86
CA ALA A 40 9.57 9.92 6.44
C ALA A 40 9.94 8.44 6.17
N SER A 41 10.83 7.88 7.00
CA SER A 41 11.20 6.46 6.91
C SER A 41 10.00 5.53 7.15
N ALA A 42 9.13 5.86 8.10
CA ALA A 42 7.93 5.06 8.37
C ALA A 42 6.93 5.11 7.20
N LEU A 43 6.78 6.26 6.54
CA LEU A 43 5.96 6.40 5.32
C LEU A 43 6.50 5.54 4.18
N ASP A 44 7.81 5.55 3.95
CA ASP A 44 8.46 4.71 2.93
C ASP A 44 8.29 3.21 3.23
N ASN A 45 8.41 2.82 4.50
CA ASN A 45 8.18 1.44 4.93
C ASN A 45 6.73 1.00 4.69
N VAL A 46 5.74 1.85 4.98
CA VAL A 46 4.33 1.57 4.68
C VAL A 46 4.13 1.42 3.18
N ARG A 47 4.68 2.33 2.37
CA ARG A 47 4.59 2.25 0.91
C ARG A 47 5.18 0.94 0.38
N ALA A 48 6.36 0.57 0.84
CA ALA A 48 7.02 -0.69 0.45
C ALA A 48 6.20 -1.93 0.87
N ALA A 49 5.66 -1.93 2.09
CA ALA A 49 4.83 -3.02 2.59
C ALA A 49 3.52 -3.15 1.79
N ALA A 50 2.88 -2.04 1.43
CA ALA A 50 1.66 -2.02 0.62
C ALA A 50 1.90 -2.57 -0.80
N VAL A 51 2.95 -2.09 -1.49
CA VAL A 51 3.33 -2.60 -2.82
C VAL A 51 3.63 -4.10 -2.74
N ARG A 52 4.37 -4.54 -1.73
CA ARG A 52 4.68 -5.96 -1.52
C ARG A 52 3.40 -6.78 -1.34
N LEU A 53 2.47 -6.33 -0.51
CA LEU A 53 1.17 -6.97 -0.30
C LEU A 53 0.37 -7.08 -1.62
N TRP A 54 0.23 -5.98 -2.36
CA TRP A 54 -0.53 -5.99 -3.61
C TRP A 54 0.14 -6.83 -4.69
N SER A 55 1.47 -6.90 -4.76
CA SER A 55 2.16 -7.69 -5.79
C SER A 55 1.95 -9.21 -5.66
N LEU A 56 1.70 -9.73 -4.45
CA LEU A 56 1.53 -11.17 -4.22
C LEU A 56 0.28 -11.68 -4.93
N PRO A 57 0.32 -12.82 -5.63
CA PRO A 57 -0.89 -13.36 -6.27
C PRO A 57 -1.94 -13.73 -5.22
N ALA A 58 -3.19 -13.30 -5.44
CA ALA A 58 -4.34 -13.78 -4.67
C ALA A 58 -4.62 -15.25 -5.00
N THR A 59 -4.92 -16.03 -3.97
CA THR A 59 -5.28 -17.46 -4.10
C THR A 59 -6.77 -17.70 -3.94
N GLY A 60 -7.53 -16.66 -3.57
CA GLY A 60 -8.98 -16.71 -3.47
C GLY A 60 -9.57 -15.36 -3.06
N PRO A 61 -10.91 -15.29 -2.90
CA PRO A 61 -11.62 -14.04 -2.65
C PRO A 61 -11.19 -13.33 -1.36
N SER A 62 -10.80 -14.07 -0.33
CA SER A 62 -10.32 -13.49 0.95
C SER A 62 -9.07 -12.63 0.76
N ASP A 63 -8.17 -13.03 -0.14
CA ASP A 63 -6.94 -12.29 -0.40
C ASP A 63 -7.24 -10.95 -1.10
N LEU A 64 -8.24 -10.93 -2.00
CA LEU A 64 -8.72 -9.69 -2.63
C LEU A 64 -9.30 -8.73 -1.60
N VAL A 65 -10.05 -9.23 -0.60
CA VAL A 65 -10.58 -8.40 0.50
C VAL A 65 -9.45 -7.75 1.29
N LEU A 66 -8.39 -8.49 1.63
CA LEU A 66 -7.23 -7.95 2.35
C LEU A 66 -6.52 -6.86 1.55
N LYS A 67 -6.32 -7.09 0.25
CA LYS A 67 -5.71 -6.11 -0.67
C LYS A 67 -6.55 -4.85 -0.82
N ALA A 68 -7.87 -4.98 -0.96
CA ALA A 68 -8.81 -3.87 -1.01
C ALA A 68 -8.84 -3.08 0.31
N ARG A 69 -8.71 -3.76 1.46
CA ARG A 69 -8.61 -3.11 2.76
C ARG A 69 -7.35 -2.27 2.88
N ALA A 70 -6.21 -2.77 2.40
CA ALA A 70 -4.97 -1.99 2.34
C ALA A 70 -5.09 -0.77 1.41
N LEU A 71 -5.77 -0.92 0.26
CA LEU A 71 -6.05 0.20 -0.65
C LEU A 71 -6.85 1.31 0.04
N ARG A 72 -7.94 0.96 0.72
CA ARG A 72 -8.80 1.92 1.42
C ARG A 72 -8.06 2.72 2.49
N TRP A 73 -7.01 2.16 3.10
CA TRP A 73 -6.22 2.88 4.09
C TRP A 73 -5.41 4.02 3.46
N HIS A 74 -4.82 3.78 2.28
CA HIS A 74 -4.08 4.80 1.54
C HIS A 74 -4.99 5.80 0.84
N PHE A 75 -6.15 5.34 0.39
CA PHE A 75 -7.08 6.09 -0.46
C PHE A 75 -8.50 5.96 0.12
N PRO A 76 -8.82 6.68 1.21
CA PRO A 76 -10.11 6.57 1.88
C PRO A 76 -11.28 6.99 0.98
N ASP A 77 -11.04 7.98 0.11
CA ASP A 77 -12.01 8.52 -0.85
C ASP A 77 -11.97 7.78 -2.21
N GLY A 78 -11.16 6.72 -2.31
CA GLY A 78 -10.90 6.01 -3.56
C GLY A 78 -9.73 6.58 -4.34
N VAL A 79 -9.42 5.90 -5.45
CA VAL A 79 -8.33 6.29 -6.37
C VAL A 79 -8.97 6.83 -7.64
N GLU A 80 -8.59 8.05 -8.02
CA GLU A 80 -8.93 8.60 -9.32
C GLU A 80 -7.98 8.07 -10.39
N ILE A 81 -8.54 7.58 -11.51
CA ILE A 81 -7.77 7.09 -12.65
C ILE A 81 -7.99 8.08 -13.80
N SER A 82 -7.09 9.06 -13.90
CA SER A 82 -7.25 10.21 -14.80
C SER A 82 -6.87 9.91 -16.26
N ASN A 83 -6.10 8.85 -16.51
CA ASN A 83 -5.65 8.45 -17.85
C ASN A 83 -6.18 7.06 -18.23
N GLY A 84 -6.26 6.75 -19.52
CA GLY A 84 -6.55 5.41 -20.01
C GLY A 84 -5.45 4.42 -19.62
N VAL A 85 -5.48 3.91 -18.40
CA VAL A 85 -4.52 2.93 -17.89
C VAL A 85 -5.03 1.54 -18.22
N THR A 86 -4.19 0.72 -18.87
CA THR A 86 -4.48 -0.71 -19.03
C THR A 86 -4.15 -1.42 -17.71
N LEU A 87 -5.18 -1.97 -17.08
CA LEU A 87 -5.10 -2.63 -15.78
C LEU A 87 -5.24 -4.14 -15.93
N GLY A 88 -4.70 -4.89 -14.97
CA GLY A 88 -4.90 -6.33 -14.91
C GLY A 88 -4.12 -7.16 -15.92
N THR A 89 -3.23 -6.54 -16.71
CA THR A 89 -2.35 -7.26 -17.63
C THR A 89 -1.26 -8.02 -16.90
N ALA A 90 -0.73 -9.08 -17.54
CA ALA A 90 0.47 -9.77 -17.05
C ALA A 90 1.73 -8.88 -17.10
N SER A 91 1.74 -7.88 -17.97
CA SER A 91 2.79 -6.85 -18.01
C SER A 91 2.62 -5.90 -16.83
N GLY A 92 3.72 -5.61 -16.12
CA GLY A 92 3.74 -4.66 -15.01
C GLY A 92 3.45 -3.23 -15.46
N LEU A 93 3.09 -2.37 -14.50
CA LEU A 93 2.90 -0.94 -14.71
C LEU A 93 4.22 -0.22 -15.00
N GLU A 94 4.12 0.93 -15.68
CA GLU A 94 5.24 1.86 -15.89
C GLU A 94 5.87 2.30 -14.55
N GLN A 95 7.17 2.61 -14.57
CA GLN A 95 7.96 2.93 -13.36
C GLN A 95 7.41 4.15 -12.58
N ASP A 96 6.70 5.05 -13.26
CA ASP A 96 6.17 6.28 -12.69
C ASP A 96 4.69 6.17 -12.28
N ALA A 97 4.11 4.96 -12.28
CA ALA A 97 2.73 4.75 -11.89
C ALA A 97 2.47 5.21 -10.45
N SER A 98 1.35 5.92 -10.25
CA SER A 98 0.91 6.31 -8.92
C SER A 98 0.66 5.09 -8.04
N LEU A 99 0.84 5.23 -6.73
CA LEU A 99 0.61 4.12 -5.79
C LEU A 99 -0.81 3.54 -5.91
N GLY A 100 -1.80 4.40 -6.18
CA GLY A 100 -3.18 3.96 -6.39
C GLY A 100 -3.34 3.14 -7.67
N ALA A 101 -2.71 3.55 -8.76
CA ALA A 101 -2.69 2.76 -10.00
C ALA A 101 -2.03 1.40 -9.79
N ILE A 102 -0.92 1.34 -9.05
CA ILE A 102 -0.24 0.09 -8.67
C ILE A 102 -1.18 -0.86 -7.92
N ALA A 103 -1.85 -0.35 -6.90
CA ALA A 103 -2.79 -1.12 -6.11
C ALA A 103 -3.93 -1.69 -6.96
N ILE A 104 -4.57 -0.83 -7.76
CA ILE A 104 -5.69 -1.23 -8.62
C ILE A 104 -5.26 -2.24 -9.66
N HIS A 105 -4.12 -2.04 -10.32
CA HIS A 105 -3.61 -2.95 -11.33
C HIS A 105 -3.47 -4.38 -10.78
N TYR A 106 -2.83 -4.53 -9.62
CA TYR A 106 -2.65 -5.85 -9.03
C TYR A 106 -3.95 -6.49 -8.53
N ILE A 107 -4.86 -5.69 -7.96
CA ILE A 107 -6.18 -6.19 -7.53
C ILE A 107 -6.98 -6.68 -8.74
N PHE A 108 -6.99 -5.92 -9.84
CA PHE A 108 -7.68 -6.30 -11.08
C PHE A 108 -7.05 -7.53 -11.74
N ARG A 109 -5.70 -7.58 -11.78
CA ARG A 109 -4.97 -8.75 -12.31
C ARG A 109 -5.42 -10.03 -11.60
N ASP A 110 -5.44 -9.98 -10.28
CA ASP A 110 -5.79 -11.13 -9.45
C ASP A 110 -7.29 -11.45 -9.52
N LEU A 111 -8.16 -10.44 -9.64
CA LEU A 111 -9.60 -10.64 -9.86
C LEU A 111 -9.86 -11.39 -11.16
N LEU A 112 -9.22 -10.96 -12.26
CA LEU A 112 -9.35 -11.61 -13.57
C LEU A 112 -8.84 -13.05 -13.52
N ALA A 113 -7.67 -13.28 -12.93
CA ALA A 113 -7.09 -14.61 -12.78
C ALA A 113 -7.94 -15.58 -11.93
N LEU A 114 -8.74 -15.06 -10.99
CA LEU A 114 -9.68 -15.86 -10.18
C LEU A 114 -11.04 -16.06 -10.86
N SER A 115 -11.31 -15.36 -11.97
CA SER A 115 -12.56 -15.46 -12.72
C SER A 115 -12.50 -16.42 -13.92
N GLU A 116 -11.29 -16.84 -14.29
CA GLU A 116 -11.00 -17.87 -15.30
C GLU A 116 -11.03 -19.29 -14.69
#